data_AF-A0A528KKQ2-F1
#
_entry.id   AF-A0A528KKQ2-F1
#
_cell.length_a   1.000
_cell.length_b   1.000
_cell.length_c   1.000
_cell.angle_alpha   90.00
_cell.angle_beta   90.00
_cell.angle_gamma   90.00
#
_symmetry.space_group_name_H-M   'P 1'
#
loop_
_entity.id
_entity.type
_entity.pdbx_description
1 polymer ?
#
loop_
_entity_poly.entity_id
_entity_poly.type
_entity_poly.pdbx_seq_one_letter_code
_entity_poly.pdbx_strand_id
1 'polypeptide(L)' 'MTRRPDEDDLAFVRRAAANPLALPVKRADLTDNLWQARQIGASTSKYEDGLRIIDQEFSE' A
#
# COMPACT_ATOMS: atom_id res chain seq x y z
N MET A 1 -8.93 9.17 -1.83
CA MET A 1 -7.69 9.50 -2.57
C MET A 1 -7.61 8.57 -3.77
N THR A 2 -7.43 9.09 -4.98
CA THR A 2 -7.31 8.28 -6.20
C THR A 2 -5.86 8.29 -6.71
N ARG A 3 -5.42 7.19 -7.32
CA ARG A 3 -4.12 7.09 -8.02
C ARG A 3 -4.15 8.03 -9.22
N ARG A 4 -3.08 8.80 -9.44
CA ARG A 4 -2.96 9.62 -10.65
C ARG A 4 -2.50 8.75 -11.83
N PRO A 5 -2.80 9.12 -13.09
CA PRO A 5 -2.46 8.29 -14.26
C PRO A 5 -0.98 7.91 -14.34
N ASP A 6 -0.10 8.87 -14.08
CA ASP A 6 1.37 8.74 -14.17
C ASP A 6 2.05 8.45 -12.82
N GLU A 7 1.25 8.15 -11.78
CA GLU A 7 1.78 7.86 -10.45
C GLU A 7 2.08 6.37 -10.33
N ASP A 8 3.36 6.07 -10.08
CA ASP A 8 3.82 4.74 -9.72
C ASP A 8 3.09 4.24 -8.45
N ASP A 9 2.84 2.93 -8.37
CA ASP A 9 2.10 2.34 -7.26
C ASP A 9 2.78 2.63 -5.90
N LEU A 10 4.12 2.62 -5.84
CA LEU A 10 4.86 2.92 -4.61
C LEU A 10 4.82 4.43 -4.29
N ALA A 11 4.85 5.29 -5.31
CA ALA A 11 4.67 6.74 -5.13
C ALA A 11 3.27 7.06 -4.56
N PHE A 12 2.24 6.37 -5.05
CA PHE A 12 0.89 6.47 -4.51
C PHE A 12 0.81 6.01 -3.04
N VAL A 13 1.43 4.87 -2.71
CA VAL A 13 1.48 4.36 -1.33
C VAL A 13 2.14 5.37 -0.40
N ARG A 14 3.30 5.92 -0.77
CA ARG A 14 3.99 6.96 0.02
C ARG A 14 3.12 8.19 0.24
N ARG A 15 2.46 8.69 -0.81
CA ARG A 15 1.59 9.87 -0.71
C ARG A 15 0.37 9.62 0.18
N ALA A 16 -0.21 8.41 0.11
CA ALA A 16 -1.31 8.03 0.97
C ALA A 16 -0.85 7.89 2.44
N ALA A 17 0.30 7.25 2.66
CA ALA A 17 0.90 7.04 3.98
C ALA A 17 1.34 8.34 4.66
N ALA A 18 1.79 9.33 3.88
CA ALA A 18 2.16 10.66 4.37
C ALA A 18 1.00 11.46 4.97
N ASN A 19 -0.26 11.03 4.75
CA ASN A 19 -1.41 11.58 5.46
C ASN A 19 -1.71 10.70 6.68
N PRO A 20 -1.52 11.19 7.93
CA PRO A 20 -1.74 10.40 9.14
C PRO A 20 -3.14 9.79 9.27
N LEU A 21 -4.16 10.47 8.73
CA LEU A 21 -5.54 9.96 8.75
C LEU A 21 -5.77 8.85 7.72
N ALA A 22 -4.99 8.84 6.63
CA ALA A 22 -5.11 7.85 5.57
C ALA A 22 -4.16 6.65 5.76
N LEU A 23 -3.08 6.81 6.52
CA LEU A 23 -2.11 5.77 6.85
C LEU A 23 -2.74 4.46 7.35
N PRO A 24 -3.56 4.44 8.42
CA PRO A 24 -4.12 3.19 8.93
C PRO A 24 -5.06 2.52 7.91
N VAL A 25 -5.83 3.32 7.17
CA VAL A 25 -6.72 2.83 6.12
C VAL A 25 -5.92 2.24 4.96
N LYS A 26 -4.82 2.88 4.56
CA LYS A 26 -3.99 2.41 3.46
C LYS A 26 -3.26 1.11 3.81
N ARG A 27 -2.82 0.96 5.05
CA ARG A 27 -2.20 -0.27 5.56
C ARG A 27 -3.19 -1.44 5.56
N ALA A 28 -4.43 -1.21 6.00
CA ALA A 28 -5.50 -2.21 5.95
C ALA A 28 -5.80 -2.64 4.50
N ASP A 29 -5.98 -1.67 3.59
CA ASP A 29 -6.19 -1.92 2.15
C ASP A 29 -5.08 -2.79 1.54
N LEU A 30 -3.80 -2.48 1.80
CA LEU A 30 -2.69 -3.29 1.28
C LEU A 30 -2.66 -4.70 1.85
N THR A 31 -3.03 -4.87 3.13
CA THR A 31 -3.09 -6.17 3.80
C THR A 31 -4.22 -7.03 3.23
N ASP A 32 -5.40 -6.44 3.03
CA ASP A 32 -6.55 -7.13 2.45
C ASP A 32 -6.29 -7.52 1.00
N ASN A 33 -5.68 -6.63 0.21
CA ASN A 33 -5.31 -6.92 -1.17
C ASN A 33 -4.23 -8.01 -1.26
N LEU A 34 -3.26 -8.02 -0.34
CA LEU A 34 -2.26 -9.09 -0.24
C LEU A 34 -2.92 -10.43 0.06
N TRP A 35 -3.83 -10.48 1.02
CA TRP A 35 -4.56 -11.69 1.37
C TRP A 35 -5.34 -12.22 0.17
N GLN A 36 -6.09 -11.36 -0.53
CA GLN A 36 -6.84 -11.73 -1.73
C GLN A 36 -5.92 -12.22 -2.86
N ALA A 37 -4.81 -11.54 -3.12
CA ALA A 37 -3.84 -11.93 -4.15
C ALA A 37 -3.29 -13.33 -3.90
N ARG A 38 -3.01 -13.67 -2.64
CA ARG A 38 -2.58 -15.02 -2.24
C ARG A 38 -3.66 -16.08 -2.51
N GLN A 39 -4.94 -15.78 -2.26
CA GLN A 39 -6.03 -16.73 -2.51
C GLN A 39 -6.20 -17.05 -4.00
N ILE A 40 -6.01 -16.06 -4.87
CA ILE A 40 -6.21 -16.23 -6.32
C ILE A 40 -4.91 -16.61 -7.06
N GLY A 41 -3.80 -16.77 -6.35
CA GLY A 41 -2.48 -17.05 -6.95
C GLY A 41 -1.92 -15.90 -7.80
N ALA A 42 -2.34 -14.66 -7.53
CA ALA A 42 -1.82 -13.47 -8.21
C ALA A 42 -0.49 -13.00 -7.58
N SER A 43 0.22 -12.13 -8.29
CA SER A 43 1.45 -11.51 -7.78
C SER A 43 1.17 -10.69 -6.52
N THR A 44 1.94 -10.97 -5.46
CA THR A 44 1.87 -10.30 -4.16
C THR A 44 2.88 -9.17 -4.02
N SER A 45 3.89 -9.12 -4.88
CA SER A 45 5.10 -8.31 -4.69
C SER A 45 4.79 -6.83 -4.48
N LYS A 46 3.87 -6.27 -5.27
CA LYS A 46 3.49 -4.84 -5.14
C LYS A 46 2.85 -4.49 -3.79
N TYR A 47 2.11 -5.42 -3.19
CA TYR A 47 1.45 -5.20 -1.89
C TYR A 47 2.45 -5.37 -0.75
N GLU A 48 3.32 -6.37 -0.85
CA GLU A 48 4.42 -6.61 0.10
C GLU A 48 5.40 -5.42 0.10
N ASP A 49 5.73 -4.91 -1.08
CA ASP A 49 6.59 -3.73 -1.23
C ASP A 49 5.94 -2.47 -0.64
N GLY A 50 4.63 -2.28 -0.85
CA GLY A 50 3.88 -1.18 -0.27
C GLY A 50 3.83 -1.24 1.26
N LEU A 51 3.59 -2.42 1.84
CA LEU A 51 3.60 -2.61 3.29
C LEU A 51 4.99 -2.35 3.89
N ARG A 52 6.05 -2.84 3.23
CA ARG A 52 7.43 -2.61 3.64
C ARG A 52 7.79 -1.12 3.66
N ILE A 53 7.33 -0.33 2.69
CA ILE A 53 7.54 1.13 2.69
C ILE A 53 6.81 1.77 3.87
N ILE A 54 5.57 1.38 4.12
CA ILE A 54 4.80 1.91 5.26
C ILE A 54 5.51 1.64 6.59
N ASP A 55 5.95 0.40 6.80
CA ASP A 55 6.64 0.02 8.04
C ASP A 55 8.06 0.64 8.14
N GLN A 56 8.72 0.99 7.03
CA GLN A 56 10.05 1.62 7.05
C GLN A 56 9.99 3.15 7.24
N GLU A 57 9.03 3.81 6.59
CA GLU A 57 8.99 5.28 6.50
C GLU A 57 7.99 5.91 7.48
N PHE A 58 7.01 5.14 7.99
CA PHE A 58 5.89 5.66 8.78
C PHE A 58 5.58 4.82 10.02
N SER A 59 6.49 3.94 10.46
CA SER A 59 6.39 3.31 11.78
C SER A 59 6.56 4.37 12.86
N GLU A 60 5.53 4.54 13.70
CA GLU A 60 5.55 5.34 14.93
C GLU A 60 6.52 4.78 15.98
#